data_AF-A0A256YJN3-F1
#
_entry.id   AF-A0A256YJN3-F1
#
_cell.length_a   1.000
_cell.length_b   1.000
_cell.length_c   1.000
_cell.angle_alpha   90.00
_cell.angle_beta   90.00
_cell.angle_gamma   90.00
#
_symmetry.space_group_name_H-M   'P 1'
#
loop_
_entity.id
_entity.type
_entity.pdbx_description
1 polymer ?
#
loop_
_entity_poly.entity_id
_entity_poly.type
_entity_poly.pdbx_seq_one_letter_code
_entity_poly.pdbx_strand_id
1 'polypeptide(L)'
;MIREQILDLIKMFYPPRLVIHSLYYLVYGGDGLDWRVTYTGLYSRRLARIIDQLIRSGQIKICPNDRLVPPDHECPNEEFNSIEIIEKAIKQYMIQETIKKTI
;
A
#
# COMPACT_ATOMS: atom_id res chain seq x y z
N MET A 1 8.49 -10.03 -8.83
CA MET A 1 8.19 -9.10 -9.96
C MET A 1 6.80 -8.42 -9.96
N ILE A 2 5.95 -8.52 -8.94
CA ILE A 2 4.87 -7.54 -8.57
C ILE A 2 4.08 -8.18 -7.42
N ARG A 3 3.81 -9.48 -7.53
CA ARG A 3 3.31 -10.33 -6.45
C ARG A 3 4.20 -10.26 -5.21
N GLU A 4 5.52 -10.38 -5.39
CA GLU A 4 6.49 -10.25 -4.29
C GLU A 4 6.46 -8.85 -3.66
N GLN A 5 6.44 -7.78 -4.47
CA GLN A 5 6.33 -6.41 -3.97
C GLN A 5 5.04 -6.19 -3.18
N ILE A 6 3.91 -6.75 -3.63
CA ILE A 6 2.64 -6.73 -2.92
C ILE A 6 2.75 -7.48 -1.60
N LEU A 7 3.39 -8.65 -1.59
CA LEU A 7 3.59 -9.43 -0.36
C LEU A 7 4.48 -8.69 0.64
N ASP A 8 5.53 -8.02 0.17
CA ASP A 8 6.43 -7.21 0.99
C ASP A 8 5.70 -5.99 1.58
N LEU A 9 4.87 -5.31 0.78
CA LEU A 9 4.00 -4.23 1.25
C LEU A 9 3.03 -4.72 2.33
N ILE A 10 2.45 -5.91 2.14
CA ILE A 10 1.54 -6.49 3.13
C ILE A 10 2.27 -6.78 4.43
N LYS A 11 3.46 -7.41 4.37
CA LYS A 11 4.27 -7.70 5.56
C LYS A 11 4.70 -6.44 6.32
N MET A 12 4.93 -5.34 5.61
CA MET A 12 5.46 -4.12 6.20
C MET A 12 4.36 -3.21 6.79
N PHE A 13 3.19 -3.15 6.17
CA PHE A 13 2.18 -2.13 6.49
C PHE A 13 0.80 -2.67 6.87
N TYR A 14 0.54 -3.96 6.63
CA TYR A 14 -0.78 -4.59 6.80
C TYR A 14 -1.93 -3.76 6.21
N PRO A 15 -1.89 -3.41 4.91
CA PRO A 15 -2.84 -2.49 4.32
C PRO A 15 -4.24 -3.12 4.16
N PRO A 16 -5.31 -2.30 4.19
CA PRO A 16 -6.63 -2.68 3.72
C PRO A 16 -6.58 -3.13 2.27
N ARG A 17 -7.44 -4.08 1.93
CA ARG A 17 -7.53 -4.63 0.57
C ARG A 17 -7.82 -3.53 -0.47
N LEU A 18 -8.64 -2.53 -0.11
CA LEU A 18 -8.92 -1.38 -0.96
C LEU A 18 -7.65 -0.62 -1.37
N VAL A 19 -6.67 -0.49 -0.47
CA VAL A 19 -5.42 0.23 -0.76
C VAL A 19 -4.62 -0.47 -1.84
N ILE A 20 -4.50 -1.79 -1.77
CA ILE A 20 -3.71 -2.53 -2.75
C ILE A 20 -4.40 -2.53 -4.13
N HIS A 21 -5.74 -2.47 -4.17
CA HIS A 21 -6.50 -2.55 -5.41
C HIS A 21 -6.54 -1.25 -6.20
N SER A 22 -6.10 -0.15 -5.60
CA SER A 22 -6.45 1.17 -6.07
C SER A 22 -5.27 1.92 -6.63
N LEU A 23 -5.51 2.65 -7.70
CA LEU A 23 -4.50 3.54 -8.26
C LEU A 23 -4.49 4.84 -7.45
N TYR A 24 -3.30 5.20 -6.98
CA TYR A 24 -3.03 6.47 -6.31
C TYR A 24 -2.17 7.32 -7.21
N TYR A 25 -2.42 8.63 -7.23
CA TYR A 25 -1.55 9.60 -7.90
C TYR A 25 -1.14 10.70 -6.94
N LEU A 26 0.05 11.23 -7.21
CA LEU A 26 0.58 12.39 -6.54
C LEU A 26 0.01 13.64 -7.22
N VAL A 27 -0.68 14.46 -6.43
CA VAL A 27 -1.11 15.79 -6.85
C VAL A 27 -0.08 16.79 -6.36
N TYR A 28 0.43 17.60 -7.28
CA TYR A 28 1.34 18.69 -6.98
C TYR A 28 0.54 19.93 -6.57
N GLY A 29 0.70 20.36 -5.32
CA GLY A 29 0.21 21.64 -4.81
C GLY A 29 1.31 22.68 -4.98
N GLY A 30 1.22 23.47 -6.06
CA GLY A 30 1.84 24.78 -6.33
C GLY A 30 3.30 25.07 -5.91
N ASP A 31 3.63 24.85 -4.64
CA ASP A 31 4.65 25.55 -3.86
C ASP A 31 5.94 24.72 -3.73
N GLY A 32 6.12 23.68 -4.56
CA GLY A 32 7.34 22.87 -4.61
C GLY A 32 7.45 21.78 -3.56
N LEU A 33 6.75 21.91 -2.42
CA LEU A 33 6.86 21.00 -1.29
C LEU A 33 5.52 20.38 -0.84
N ASP A 34 4.39 20.94 -1.28
CA ASP A 34 3.07 20.40 -0.96
C ASP A 34 2.65 19.40 -2.03
N TRP A 35 2.70 18.12 -1.69
CA TRP A 35 2.11 17.06 -2.49
C TRP A 35 1.04 16.36 -1.67
N ARG A 36 -0.02 15.89 -2.34
CA ARG A 36 -1.10 15.12 -1.71
C ARG A 36 -1.32 13.83 -2.47
N VAL A 37 -1.73 12.80 -1.75
CA VAL A 37 -2.09 11.51 -2.35
C VAL A 37 -3.60 11.51 -2.59
N THR A 38 -4.01 11.33 -3.84
CA THR A 38 -5.43 11.15 -4.18
C THR A 38 -5.69 9.74 -4.70
N TYR A 39 -6.81 9.20 -4.21
CA TYR A 39 -7.41 7.95 -4.67
C TYR A 39 -8.22 8.18 -5.94
N THR A 40 -7.92 7.43 -7.01
CA THR A 40 -8.58 7.59 -8.33
C THR A 40 -9.99 7.00 -8.41
N GLY A 41 -10.42 6.13 -7.48
CA GLY A 41 -11.62 5.31 -7.68
C GLY A 41 -11.45 4.14 -8.64
N LEU A 42 -10.31 4.02 -9.31
CA LEU A 42 -10.07 2.99 -10.31
C LEU A 42 -9.56 1.71 -9.67
N TYR A 43 -10.31 0.64 -9.88
CA TYR A 43 -10.04 -0.70 -9.38
C TYR A 43 -9.20 -1.53 -10.36
N SER A 44 -8.05 -2.01 -9.91
CA SER A 44 -7.20 -2.91 -10.70
C SER A 44 -7.61 -4.37 -10.53
N ARG A 45 -8.33 -4.93 -11.52
CA ARG A 45 -8.66 -6.37 -11.56
C ARG A 45 -7.43 -7.27 -11.52
N ARG A 46 -6.29 -6.79 -12.03
CA ARG A 46 -5.03 -7.55 -11.99
C ARG A 46 -4.51 -7.68 -10.56
N LEU A 47 -4.50 -6.59 -9.79
CA LEU A 47 -4.07 -6.61 -8.39
C LEU A 47 -5.01 -7.46 -7.55
N ALA A 48 -6.32 -7.36 -7.79
CA ALA A 48 -7.31 -8.21 -7.14
C ALA A 48 -7.05 -9.70 -7.31
N ARG A 49 -6.78 -10.16 -8.54
CA ARG A 49 -6.44 -11.57 -8.79
C ARG A 49 -5.19 -12.00 -8.05
N ILE A 50 -4.18 -11.14 -7.95
CA ILE A 50 -2.95 -11.45 -7.21
C ILE A 50 -3.26 -11.61 -5.72
N ILE A 51 -4.04 -10.70 -5.13
CA ILE A 51 -4.45 -10.78 -3.72
C ILE A 51 -5.25 -12.04 -3.45
N ASP A 52 -6.23 -12.35 -4.29
CA ASP A 52 -7.04 -13.57 -4.16
C ASP A 52 -6.18 -14.83 -4.25
N GLN A 53 -5.19 -14.86 -5.13
CA GLN A 53 -4.23 -15.97 -5.22
C GLN A 53 -3.39 -16.09 -3.94
N LEU A 54 -2.90 -14.98 -3.40
CA LEU A 54 -2.13 -14.97 -2.16
C LEU A 54 -2.95 -15.50 -0.97
N ILE A 55 -4.22 -15.08 -0.86
CA ILE A 55 -5.16 -15.58 0.16
C ILE A 55 -5.41 -17.07 -0.02
N ARG A 56 -5.77 -17.51 -1.22
CA ARG A 56 -6.04 -18.94 -1.52
C ARG A 56 -4.83 -19.83 -1.27
N SER A 57 -3.63 -19.31 -1.51
CA SER A 57 -2.38 -20.02 -1.25
C SER A 57 -1.96 -20.02 0.23
N GLY A 58 -2.71 -19.35 1.11
CA GLY A 58 -2.41 -19.24 2.54
C GLY A 58 -1.24 -18.31 2.87
N GLN A 59 -0.74 -17.54 1.91
CA GLN A 59 0.40 -16.64 2.11
C GLN A 59 0.04 -15.34 2.84
N ILE A 60 -1.24 -14.99 2.86
CA ILE A 60 -1.83 -13.88 3.63
C ILE A 60 -3.24 -14.27 4.07
N LYS A 61 -3.78 -13.57 5.08
CA LYS A 61 -5.18 -13.66 5.51
C LYS A 61 -5.83 -12.29 5.57
N ILE A 62 -7.16 -12.27 5.56
CA ILE A 62 -7.97 -11.05 5.69
C ILE A 62 -8.47 -10.96 7.14
N CYS A 63 -8.27 -9.79 7.74
CA CYS A 63 -8.80 -9.43 9.05
C CYS A 63 -10.23 -8.88 8.97
N PRO A 64 -10.99 -8.84 10.08
CA PRO A 64 -12.36 -8.31 10.10
C PRO A 64 -12.50 -6.87 9.59
N ASN A 65 -11.44 -6.07 9.70
CA ASN A 65 -11.36 -4.69 9.20
C ASN A 65 -10.82 -4.60 7.76
N ASP A 66 -10.90 -5.67 6.97
CA ASP A 66 -10.44 -5.78 5.57
C ASP A 66 -8.92 -5.59 5.39
N ARG A 67 -8.14 -5.59 6.49
CA ARG A 67 -6.67 -5.55 6.45
C ARG A 67 -6.10 -6.89 6.03
N LEU A 68 -5.05 -6.83 5.21
CA LEU A 68 -4.28 -7.98 4.77
C LEU A 68 -3.08 -8.15 5.69
N VAL A 69 -2.88 -9.34 6.22
CA VAL A 69 -1.73 -9.68 7.10
C VAL A 69 -1.11 -11.02 6.71
N PRO A 70 0.15 -11.29 7.07
CA PRO A 70 0.71 -12.65 7.02
C PRO A 70 -0.16 -13.65 7.81
N PRO A 71 -0.20 -14.94 7.43
CA PRO A 71 -1.09 -15.93 8.02
C PRO A 71 -0.91 -16.06 9.54
N ASP A 72 0.34 -15.95 10.02
CA ASP A 72 0.70 -16.15 11.42
C ASP A 72 0.68 -14.86 12.25
N HIS A 73 0.28 -13.72 11.67
CA HIS A 73 0.24 -12.44 12.38
C HIS A 73 -1.15 -12.18 12.99
N GLU A 74 -1.18 -11.53 14.14
CA GLU A 74 -2.43 -11.10 14.76
C GLU A 74 -3.05 -9.94 13.98
N CYS A 75 -4.39 -9.89 13.96
CA CYS A 75 -5.10 -8.82 13.28
C CYS A 75 -4.98 -7.52 14.08
N PRO A 76 -4.44 -6.44 13.49
CA PRO A 76 -4.32 -5.18 14.19
C PRO A 76 -5.69 -4.55 14.45
N ASN A 77 -5.93 -4.16 15.71
CA ASN A 77 -7.18 -3.57 16.19
C ASN A 77 -7.22 -2.04 16.09
N GLU A 78 -6.10 -1.41 15.73
CA GLU A 78 -5.99 0.04 15.59
C GLU A 78 -6.73 0.54 14.34
N GLU A 79 -7.31 1.74 14.43
CA GLU A 79 -7.87 2.43 13.27
C GLU A 79 -6.77 2.65 12.22
N PHE A 80 -7.02 2.21 10.99
CA PHE A 80 -6.04 2.29 9.92
C PHE A 80 -6.30 3.51 9.02
N ASN A 81 -5.50 4.56 9.19
CA ASN A 81 -5.49 5.67 8.25
C ASN A 81 -4.63 5.32 7.02
N SER A 82 -5.28 4.73 6.02
CA SER A 82 -4.61 4.33 4.78
C SER A 82 -3.91 5.45 4.04
N ILE A 83 -4.46 6.67 4.09
CA ILE A 83 -3.87 7.83 3.42
C ILE A 83 -2.55 8.20 4.09
N GLU A 84 -2.51 8.28 5.42
CA GLU A 84 -1.31 8.66 6.16
C GLU A 84 -0.14 7.69 5.93
N ILE A 85 -0.40 6.40 5.79
CA ILE A 85 0.64 5.40 5.52
C ILE A 85 1.15 5.48 4.09
N ILE A 86 0.25 5.66 3.11
CA ILE A 86 0.65 5.83 1.71
C ILE A 86 1.45 7.12 1.56
N GLU A 87 1.03 8.20 2.22
CA GLU A 87 1.79 9.45 2.28
C GLU A 87 3.17 9.22 2.91
N LYS A 88 3.26 8.58 4.09
CA LYS A 88 4.56 8.26 4.72
C LYS A 88 5.46 7.43 3.79
N ALA A 89 4.92 6.40 3.14
CA ALA A 89 5.68 5.52 2.25
C ALA A 89 6.18 6.27 1.00
N ILE A 90 5.33 7.10 0.38
CA ILE A 90 5.73 7.94 -0.76
C ILE A 90 6.76 8.98 -0.33
N LYS A 91 6.58 9.63 0.82
CA LYS A 91 7.55 10.59 1.36
C LYS A 91 8.93 9.94 1.54
N GLN A 92 8.98 8.75 2.14
CA GLN A 92 10.22 8.01 2.33
C GLN A 92 10.87 7.63 0.98
N TYR A 93 10.07 7.14 0.02
CA TYR A 93 10.57 6.83 -1.32
C TYR A 93 11.15 8.07 -2.02
N MET A 94 10.44 9.20 -2.01
CA MET A 94 10.89 10.46 -2.59
C MET A 94 12.19 10.97 -1.95
N ILE A 95 12.32 10.87 -0.63
CA ILE A 95 13.56 11.21 0.10
C ILE A 95 14.71 10.31 -0.38
N GLN A 96 14.51 9.00 -0.43
CA GLN A 96 15.54 8.04 -0.86
C GLN A 96 15.99 8.27 -2.32
N GLU A 97 15.05 8.52 -3.23
CA GLU A 97 15.36 8.78 -4.63
C GLU A 97 16.06 10.14 -4.84
N THR A 98 15.73 11.15 -4.02
CA THR A 98 16.41 12.45 -4.04
C THR A 98 17.85 12.31 -3.54
N ILE A 99 18.08 11.57 -2.44
CA ILE A 99 19.43 11.29 -1.92
C ILE A 99 20.26 10.53 -2.96
N LYS A 100 19.71 9.48 -3.59
CA LYS A 100 20.41 8.70 -4.63
C LYS A 100 20.82 9.52 -5.86
N LYS A 101 20.08 10.60 -6.18
CA LYS A 101 20.40 11.48 -7.30
C LYS A 101 21.40 12.60 -6.95
N THR A 102 21.68 12.77 -5.66
CA THR A 102 22.54 13.85 -5.14
C THR A 102 23.96 13.33 -4.80
N ILE A 103 24.13 12.00 -4.75
CA ILE A 103 25.42 11.30 -4.59
C ILE A 103 25.85 10.78 -5.96
#